data_AF-A0A935KS00-F1
#
_entry.id   AF-A0A935KS00-F1
#
_cell.length_a   1.000
_cell.length_b   1.000
_cell.length_c   1.000
_cell.angle_alpha   90.00
_cell.angle_beta   90.00
_cell.angle_gamma   90.00
#
_symmetry.space_group_name_H-M   'P 1'
#
loop_
_entity.id
_entity.type
_entity.pdbx_description
1 polymer ?
#
loop_
_entity_poly.entity_id
_entity_poly.type
_entity_poly.pdbx_seq_one_letter_code
_entity_poly.pdbx_strand_id
1 'polypeptide(L)'
;MLMDTGHQRSFGDRYDAWNIGYNEIFSPYSNPNTIDWEDQQSKIFMHYHTLENDNAHIKIYKASTLHSESQILELTPPSKPIGLIVDYFSESQNIKRPRLTWRHNQEPDMTDNLSKTKYRIYRATSDDLETAPSEHILIDSLTIRRDSTPVYIDHTVLGLGSRIAKYGVPEKYPLRYSVQAVDKYGDRSVKSDFAAAVGLKPGKGNLFSSFENNNGVKGDTIDEDLSIPEKFVLHNNYPNPFNMSTVICYDIPVPGIVNIKIIDITGKEVVTLVNEFKSAGRYSFNLSGMNLGYDLPSGVYFYSMSSNSFREVKRMALLK
;
A
#
# COMPACT_ATOMS: atom_id res chain seq x y z
N MET A 1 32.54 2.63 -30.24
CA MET A 1 32.15 3.22 -28.94
C MET A 1 30.64 3.12 -28.87
N LEU A 2 30.13 1.97 -28.45
CA LEU A 2 28.69 1.68 -28.35
C LEU A 2 28.34 1.77 -26.88
N MET A 3 27.44 2.70 -26.56
CA MET A 3 26.94 2.94 -25.22
C MET A 3 26.11 1.74 -24.77
N ASP A 4 26.48 1.25 -23.59
CA ASP A 4 25.86 0.18 -22.83
C ASP A 4 24.42 0.57 -22.46
N THR A 5 23.44 -0.12 -23.03
CA THR A 5 22.05 -0.02 -22.61
C THR A 5 21.87 -0.93 -21.39
N GLY A 6 21.79 -0.30 -20.22
CA GLY A 6 21.53 -0.92 -18.93
C GLY A 6 20.18 -1.65 -18.87
N HIS A 7 20.10 -2.78 -19.55
CA HIS A 7 19.22 -3.87 -19.15
C HIS A 7 19.92 -4.56 -17.99
N GLN A 8 19.40 -4.42 -16.77
CA GLN A 8 19.66 -5.42 -15.74
C GLN A 8 19.13 -6.75 -16.28
N ARG A 9 20.05 -7.51 -16.87
CA ARG A 9 19.82 -8.88 -17.28
C ARG A 9 19.69 -9.68 -15.99
N SER A 10 18.47 -10.08 -15.66
CA SER A 10 18.18 -11.06 -14.63
C SER A 10 18.61 -12.45 -15.09
N PHE A 11 19.91 -12.68 -15.20
CA PHE A 11 20.49 -14.02 -15.24
C PHE A 11 21.20 -14.19 -13.91
N GLY A 12 20.79 -15.19 -13.11
CA GLY A 12 21.59 -15.62 -11.98
C GLY A 12 22.97 -15.98 -12.51
N ASP A 13 23.97 -15.18 -12.16
CA ASP A 13 25.35 -15.43 -12.47
C ASP A 13 26.03 -16.07 -11.25
N ARG A 14 27.23 -16.61 -11.46
CA ARG A 14 28.01 -17.25 -10.39
C ARG A 14 28.35 -16.30 -9.23
N TYR A 15 28.07 -14.99 -9.36
CA TYR A 15 28.36 -13.96 -8.39
C TYR A 15 27.13 -13.52 -7.58
N ASP A 16 25.91 -13.87 -8.01
CA ASP A 16 24.66 -13.51 -7.34
C ASP A 16 23.75 -14.70 -7.00
N ALA A 17 24.26 -15.93 -7.05
CA ALA A 17 23.54 -17.16 -6.69
C ALA A 17 22.91 -17.15 -5.27
N TRP A 18 23.32 -16.22 -4.40
CA TRP A 18 22.77 -16.01 -3.05
C TRP A 18 22.09 -14.64 -2.87
N ASN A 19 21.94 -13.87 -3.96
CA ASN A 19 21.14 -12.66 -3.94
C ASN A 19 19.67 -13.07 -3.90
N ILE A 20 19.15 -13.12 -2.68
CA ILE A 20 17.84 -13.62 -2.22
C ILE A 20 16.64 -12.96 -2.96
N GLY A 21 16.89 -11.99 -3.84
CA GLY A 21 15.90 -11.42 -4.75
C GLY A 21 15.29 -12.44 -5.73
N TYR A 22 15.93 -13.60 -5.95
CA TYR A 22 15.38 -14.68 -6.77
C TYR A 22 15.61 -16.04 -6.07
N ASN A 23 14.55 -16.57 -5.45
CA ASN A 23 14.40 -17.96 -4.93
C ASN A 23 15.17 -18.33 -3.64
N GLU A 24 14.65 -19.05 -2.64
CA GLU A 24 13.34 -19.65 -2.34
C GLU A 24 13.43 -20.12 -0.87
N ILE A 25 12.43 -19.84 -0.04
CA ILE A 25 12.07 -20.84 0.97
C ILE A 25 11.41 -21.93 0.16
N PHE A 26 12.13 -23.03 -0.09
CA PHE A 26 11.54 -24.15 -0.81
C PHE A 26 10.64 -24.86 0.18
N SER A 27 9.34 -24.75 -0.04
CA SER A 27 8.36 -25.55 0.68
C SER A 27 7.58 -26.36 -0.35
N PRO A 28 6.80 -27.36 0.08
CA PRO A 28 5.86 -28.04 -0.80
C PRO A 28 4.76 -27.12 -1.38
N TYR A 29 4.71 -25.86 -0.94
CA TYR A 29 3.70 -24.88 -1.27
C TYR A 29 4.26 -23.65 -2.03
N SER A 30 5.59 -23.57 -2.18
CA SER A 30 6.26 -22.52 -2.97
C SER A 30 6.04 -22.73 -4.48
N ASN A 31 6.51 -21.79 -5.31
CA ASN A 31 6.54 -21.95 -6.76
C ASN A 31 7.97 -21.73 -7.29
N PRO A 32 8.61 -22.76 -7.86
CA PRO A 32 8.13 -24.14 -7.98
C PRO A 32 7.85 -24.85 -6.64
N ASN A 33 6.88 -25.76 -6.65
CA ASN A 33 6.58 -26.63 -5.51
C ASN A 33 7.52 -27.84 -5.53
N THR A 34 7.97 -28.28 -4.36
CA THR A 34 8.76 -29.52 -4.27
C THR A 34 7.83 -30.73 -4.28
N ILE A 35 7.96 -31.57 -5.30
CA ILE A 35 7.29 -32.87 -5.38
C ILE A 35 8.30 -34.02 -5.37
N ASP A 36 7.87 -35.19 -4.94
CA ASP A 36 8.64 -36.43 -5.07
C ASP A 36 8.37 -37.12 -6.42
N TRP A 37 8.96 -38.31 -6.58
CA TRP A 37 8.85 -39.10 -7.82
C TRP A 37 7.45 -39.69 -8.05
N GLU A 38 6.58 -39.67 -7.04
CA GLU A 38 5.17 -40.11 -7.09
C GLU A 38 4.21 -38.91 -7.30
N ASP A 39 4.75 -37.73 -7.65
CA ASP A 39 3.99 -36.48 -7.82
C ASP A 39 3.28 -36.03 -6.53
N GLN A 40 3.79 -36.43 -5.36
CA GLN A 40 3.30 -36.00 -4.06
C GLN A 40 4.16 -34.86 -3.51
N GLN A 41 3.61 -34.02 -2.63
CA GLN A 41 4.39 -33.03 -1.92
C GLN A 41 5.55 -33.68 -1.16
N SER A 42 6.79 -33.25 -1.44
CA SER A 42 8.00 -33.88 -0.88
C SER A 42 8.10 -33.78 0.65
N LYS A 43 7.38 -32.80 1.22
CA LYS A 43 7.47 -32.37 2.63
C LYS A 43 8.88 -32.00 3.09
N ILE A 44 9.73 -31.61 2.14
CA ILE A 44 11.04 -31.03 2.39
C ILE A 44 10.88 -29.52 2.41
N PHE A 45 11.41 -28.88 3.45
CA PHE A 45 11.44 -27.44 3.62
C PHE A 45 12.90 -27.00 3.66
N MET A 46 13.30 -26.08 2.78
CA MET A 46 14.61 -25.46 2.82
C MET A 46 14.44 -24.00 3.19
N HIS A 47 15.03 -23.64 4.33
CA HIS A 47 14.97 -22.30 4.89
C HIS A 47 16.36 -21.69 4.85
N TYR A 48 16.50 -20.60 4.12
CA TYR A 48 17.67 -19.74 4.19
C TYR A 48 17.68 -18.95 5.50
N HIS A 49 18.67 -19.19 6.36
CA HIS A 49 18.71 -18.64 7.71
C HIS A 49 19.45 -17.30 7.80
N THR A 50 20.67 -17.20 7.25
CA THR A 50 21.49 -15.96 7.29
C THR A 50 22.67 -16.01 6.31
N LEU A 51 23.22 -14.82 5.97
CA LEU A 51 24.54 -14.65 5.35
C LEU A 51 25.49 -14.09 6.41
N GLU A 52 26.56 -14.80 6.72
CA GLU A 52 27.59 -14.31 7.64
C GLU A 52 28.97 -14.50 7.02
N ASN A 53 29.71 -13.39 6.84
CA ASN A 53 31.05 -13.40 6.25
C ASN A 53 31.11 -14.18 4.92
N ASP A 54 30.20 -13.86 3.99
CA ASP A 54 30.02 -14.54 2.70
C ASP A 54 29.63 -16.04 2.77
N ASN A 55 29.27 -16.56 3.95
CA ASN A 55 28.76 -17.92 4.10
C ASN A 55 27.24 -17.92 4.27
N ALA A 56 26.56 -18.67 3.40
CA ALA A 56 25.12 -18.90 3.48
C ALA A 56 24.80 -20.05 4.45
N HIS A 57 23.97 -19.78 5.45
CA HIS A 57 23.46 -20.79 6.37
C HIS A 57 22.06 -21.24 5.94
N ILE A 58 21.92 -22.51 5.59
CA ILE A 58 20.66 -23.10 5.14
C ILE A 58 20.26 -24.21 6.11
N LYS A 59 18.99 -24.23 6.49
CA LYS A 59 18.38 -25.30 7.28
C LYS A 59 17.45 -26.10 6.38
N ILE A 60 17.59 -27.43 6.42
CA ILE A 60 16.74 -28.35 5.66
C ILE A 60 15.95 -29.18 6.67
N TYR A 61 14.63 -29.18 6.51
CA TYR A 61 13.70 -29.95 7.30
C TYR A 61 12.96 -30.93 6.40
N LYS A 62 12.60 -32.10 6.95
CA LYS A 62 11.77 -33.08 6.26
C LYS A 62 10.72 -33.60 7.23
N ALA A 63 9.44 -33.48 6.87
CA ALA A 63 8.39 -34.06 7.68
C ALA A 63 8.56 -35.58 7.74
N SER A 64 8.56 -36.13 8.94
CA SER A 64 8.84 -37.54 9.22
C SER A 64 8.22 -37.95 10.55
N THR A 65 8.58 -39.12 11.08
CA THR A 65 8.14 -39.56 12.41
C THR A 65 8.72 -38.72 13.55
N LEU A 66 9.82 -38.01 13.32
CA LEU A 66 10.49 -37.17 14.33
C LEU A 66 9.91 -35.75 14.38
N HIS A 67 9.52 -35.20 13.23
CA HIS A 67 8.98 -33.85 13.11
C HIS A 67 7.76 -33.86 12.20
N SER A 68 6.62 -33.43 12.73
CA SER A 68 5.40 -33.27 11.95
C SER A 68 5.50 -32.02 11.07
N GLU A 69 4.69 -31.98 10.01
CA GLU A 69 4.64 -30.84 9.10
C GLU A 69 4.24 -29.54 9.82
N SER A 70 3.26 -29.60 10.72
CA SER A 70 2.83 -28.45 11.51
C SER A 70 3.92 -27.90 12.43
N GLN A 71 4.78 -28.77 12.97
CA GLN A 71 5.93 -28.35 13.78
C GLN A 71 6.99 -27.65 12.94
N ILE A 72 7.22 -28.11 11.70
CA ILE A 72 8.18 -27.47 10.80
C ILE A 72 7.66 -26.10 10.38
N LEU A 73 6.38 -25.99 10.01
CA LEU A 73 5.73 -24.73 9.64
C LEU A 73 5.84 -23.69 10.77
N GLU A 74 5.70 -24.07 12.03
CA GLU A 74 5.91 -23.15 13.17
C GLU A 74 7.37 -22.66 13.33
N LEU A 75 8.34 -23.36 12.76
CA LEU A 75 9.77 -23.01 12.85
C LEU A 75 10.32 -22.33 11.58
N THR A 76 9.50 -22.24 10.52
CA THR A 76 9.93 -21.73 9.22
C THR A 76 9.03 -20.59 8.79
N PRO A 77 9.60 -19.47 8.27
CA PRO A 77 8.79 -18.42 7.71
C PRO A 77 8.01 -18.92 6.48
N PRO A 78 6.85 -18.29 6.18
CA PRO A 78 6.02 -18.74 5.08
C PRO A 78 6.68 -18.46 3.72
N SER A 79 6.25 -19.16 2.68
CA SER A 79 6.68 -18.87 1.31
C SER A 79 6.23 -17.48 0.83
N LYS A 80 7.01 -16.90 -0.10
CA LYS A 80 6.72 -15.58 -0.67
C LYS A 80 5.40 -15.58 -1.46
N PRO A 81 4.63 -14.47 -1.47
CA PRO A 81 3.49 -14.34 -2.39
C PRO A 81 3.94 -14.44 -3.85
N ILE A 82 3.09 -15.03 -4.69
CA ILE A 82 3.37 -15.25 -6.11
C ILE A 82 2.26 -14.69 -7.00
N GLY A 83 2.61 -14.47 -8.28
CA GLY A 83 1.68 -13.98 -9.28
C GLY A 83 1.19 -12.57 -9.01
N LEU A 84 2.04 -11.72 -8.41
CA LEU A 84 1.73 -10.30 -8.25
C LEU A 84 1.65 -9.64 -9.63
N ILE A 85 0.50 -9.05 -9.90
CA ILE A 85 0.22 -8.28 -11.11
C ILE A 85 -0.26 -6.90 -10.68
N VAL A 86 0.16 -5.87 -11.42
CA VAL A 86 -0.39 -4.53 -11.28
C VAL A 86 -1.08 -4.14 -12.58
N ASP A 87 -2.35 -3.77 -12.47
CA ASP A 87 -3.12 -3.14 -13.53
C ASP A 87 -3.71 -1.80 -13.03
N TYR A 88 -4.71 -1.26 -13.73
CA TYR A 88 -5.33 0.01 -13.36
C TYR A 88 -6.83 -0.15 -13.09
N PHE A 89 -7.25 0.30 -11.90
CA PHE A 89 -8.65 0.43 -11.53
C PHE A 89 -9.17 1.83 -11.92
N SER A 90 -10.26 1.89 -12.67
CA SER A 90 -10.93 3.15 -13.03
C SER A 90 -11.90 3.58 -11.93
N GLU A 91 -11.65 4.73 -11.34
CA GLU A 91 -12.56 5.45 -10.44
C GLU A 91 -13.54 6.35 -11.22
N SER A 92 -14.42 7.03 -10.49
CA SER A 92 -15.27 8.09 -11.05
C SER A 92 -14.42 9.14 -11.77
N GLN A 93 -14.99 9.73 -12.83
CA GLN A 93 -14.29 10.69 -13.70
C GLN A 93 -13.06 10.14 -14.48
N ASN A 94 -12.99 8.82 -14.70
CA ASN A 94 -11.97 8.18 -15.55
C ASN A 94 -10.53 8.30 -15.02
N ILE A 95 -10.38 8.50 -13.70
CA ILE A 95 -9.10 8.46 -13.01
C ILE A 95 -8.69 6.99 -12.82
N LYS A 96 -7.46 6.63 -13.19
CA LYS A 96 -6.95 5.25 -13.16
C LYS A 96 -5.87 5.08 -12.10
N ARG A 97 -6.08 4.21 -11.13
CA ARG A 97 -5.14 3.96 -10.02
C ARG A 97 -4.49 2.59 -10.11
N PRO A 98 -3.24 2.42 -9.65
CA PRO A 98 -2.61 1.10 -9.57
C PRO A 98 -3.45 0.16 -8.71
N ARG A 99 -3.83 -0.98 -9.28
CA ARG A 99 -4.50 -2.07 -8.57
C ARG A 99 -3.62 -3.31 -8.63
N LEU A 100 -3.30 -3.83 -7.46
CA LEU A 100 -2.49 -5.01 -7.24
C LEU A 100 -3.42 -6.21 -7.08
N THR A 101 -3.11 -7.31 -7.76
CA THR A 101 -3.72 -8.62 -7.51
C THR A 101 -2.63 -9.67 -7.40
N TRP A 102 -2.82 -10.68 -6.55
CA TRP A 102 -1.87 -11.78 -6.37
C TRP A 102 -2.56 -13.07 -5.95
N ARG A 103 -1.84 -14.19 -5.94
CA ARG A 103 -2.36 -15.47 -5.47
C ARG A 103 -2.17 -15.61 -3.96
N HIS A 104 -3.18 -16.15 -3.28
CA HIS A 104 -3.03 -16.55 -1.89
C HIS A 104 -1.92 -17.58 -1.73
N ASN A 105 -1.11 -17.43 -0.66
CA ASN A 105 -0.21 -18.48 -0.21
C ASN A 105 -1.08 -19.62 0.32
N GLN A 106 -0.76 -20.85 -0.08
CA GLN A 106 -1.56 -22.04 0.21
C GLN A 106 -1.07 -22.81 1.44
N GLU A 107 0.01 -22.38 2.08
CA GLU A 107 0.54 -23.01 3.28
C GLU A 107 -0.53 -23.08 4.39
N PRO A 108 -0.62 -24.21 5.12
CA PRO A 108 -1.68 -24.44 6.11
C PRO A 108 -1.73 -23.45 7.27
N ASP A 109 -0.62 -22.80 7.57
CA ASP A 109 -0.42 -21.83 8.64
C ASP A 109 -0.65 -20.36 8.21
N MET A 110 -1.05 -20.13 6.96
CA MET A 110 -1.37 -18.79 6.45
C MET A 110 -2.68 -18.20 6.95
N THR A 111 -3.53 -18.99 7.59
CA THR A 111 -4.85 -18.55 8.05
C THR A 111 -4.96 -18.54 9.57
N ASP A 112 -5.59 -17.49 10.08
CA ASP A 112 -6.12 -17.50 11.44
C ASP A 112 -7.37 -18.40 11.56
N ASN A 113 -7.92 -18.51 12.77
CA ASN A 113 -9.14 -19.28 13.06
C ASN A 113 -10.38 -18.81 12.27
N LEU A 114 -10.29 -17.67 11.55
CA LEU A 114 -11.36 -17.08 10.75
C LEU A 114 -11.11 -17.22 9.24
N SER A 115 -10.15 -18.06 8.83
CA SER A 115 -9.75 -18.27 7.44
C SER A 115 -9.27 -16.99 6.75
N LYS A 116 -8.64 -16.07 7.50
CA LYS A 116 -8.08 -14.83 6.96
C LYS A 116 -6.56 -14.88 6.93
N THR A 117 -5.98 -14.30 5.88
CA THR A 117 -4.55 -14.22 5.65
C THR A 117 -4.08 -12.77 5.66
N LYS A 118 -2.94 -12.53 6.29
CA LYS A 118 -2.35 -11.21 6.46
C LYS A 118 -1.28 -10.94 5.41
N TYR A 119 -1.31 -9.74 4.85
CA TYR A 119 -0.35 -9.27 3.85
C TYR A 119 0.16 -7.88 4.18
N ARG A 120 1.39 -7.60 3.76
CA ARG A 120 2.01 -6.28 3.84
C ARG A 120 2.36 -5.83 2.43
N ILE A 121 1.97 -4.60 2.10
CA ILE A 121 2.17 -4.02 0.76
C ILE A 121 3.31 -3.02 0.84
N TYR A 122 4.27 -3.17 -0.07
CA TYR A 122 5.40 -2.27 -0.18
C TYR A 122 5.44 -1.62 -1.57
N ARG A 123 6.01 -0.42 -1.62
CA ARG A 123 6.21 0.34 -2.84
C ARG A 123 7.60 0.97 -2.85
N ALA A 124 8.26 0.95 -4.01
CA ALA A 124 9.45 1.72 -4.31
C ALA A 124 9.15 2.73 -5.41
N THR A 125 9.74 3.91 -5.32
CA THR A 125 9.56 5.02 -6.28
C THR A 125 10.90 5.61 -6.67
N SER A 126 11.02 6.10 -7.89
CA SER A 126 12.18 6.87 -8.36
C SER A 126 11.68 8.18 -8.96
N ASP A 127 12.51 9.21 -8.92
CA ASP A 127 12.18 10.52 -9.49
C ASP A 127 12.32 10.56 -11.01
N ASP A 128 12.99 9.59 -11.61
CA ASP A 128 13.21 9.52 -13.05
C ASP A 128 12.85 8.15 -13.63
N LEU A 129 12.40 8.14 -14.89
CA LEU A 129 11.96 6.96 -15.63
C LEU A 129 13.11 6.03 -16.01
N GLU A 130 14.35 6.51 -16.07
CA GLU A 130 15.52 5.68 -16.40
C GLU A 130 16.04 4.93 -15.16
N THR A 131 15.70 5.40 -13.96
CA THR A 131 16.14 4.79 -12.70
C THR A 131 15.09 3.83 -12.16
N ALA A 132 15.46 2.55 -12.15
CA ALA A 132 14.72 1.47 -11.53
C ALA A 132 14.69 1.62 -10.00
N PRO A 133 13.52 1.82 -9.36
CA PRO A 133 13.49 1.99 -7.91
C PRO A 133 13.77 0.66 -7.20
N SER A 134 14.61 0.66 -6.16
CA SER A 134 14.97 -0.53 -5.37
C SER A 134 14.47 -0.47 -3.93
N GLU A 135 14.43 0.73 -3.35
CA GLU A 135 14.10 0.95 -1.94
C GLU A 135 12.58 0.88 -1.69
N HIS A 136 12.12 -0.27 -1.22
CA HIS A 136 10.71 -0.55 -0.96
C HIS A 136 10.30 -0.12 0.45
N ILE A 137 9.43 0.88 0.55
CA ILE A 137 8.78 1.31 1.80
C ILE A 137 7.45 0.57 2.02
N LEU A 138 7.10 0.31 3.28
CA LEU A 138 5.77 -0.23 3.62
C LEU A 138 4.71 0.85 3.38
N ILE A 139 3.67 0.53 2.63
CA ILE A 139 2.55 1.45 2.37
C ILE A 139 1.24 0.99 3.02
N ASP A 140 1.03 -0.31 3.22
CA ASP A 140 -0.18 -0.81 3.89
C ASP A 140 0.00 -2.20 4.49
N SER A 141 -0.91 -2.61 5.38
CA SER A 141 -1.05 -3.96 5.90
C SER A 141 -2.53 -4.34 5.96
N LEU A 142 -2.87 -5.46 5.34
CA LEU A 142 -4.26 -5.83 5.09
C LEU A 142 -4.51 -7.30 5.38
N THR A 143 -5.75 -7.61 5.71
CA THR A 143 -6.21 -8.97 6.06
C THR A 143 -7.33 -9.37 5.12
N ILE A 144 -7.11 -10.42 4.33
CA ILE A 144 -8.03 -10.86 3.27
C ILE A 144 -8.55 -12.26 3.60
N ARG A 145 -9.83 -12.51 3.31
CA ARG A 145 -10.40 -13.86 3.46
C ARG A 145 -9.88 -14.79 2.36
N ARG A 146 -9.49 -16.01 2.73
CA ARG A 146 -8.90 -16.99 1.81
C ARG A 146 -9.82 -17.40 0.64
N ASP A 147 -11.13 -17.22 0.79
CA ASP A 147 -12.16 -17.48 -0.23
C ASP A 147 -12.29 -16.35 -1.27
N SER A 148 -11.53 -15.26 -1.14
CA SER A 148 -11.58 -14.11 -2.05
C SER A 148 -10.27 -13.95 -2.83
N THR A 149 -10.32 -13.16 -3.91
CA THR A 149 -9.11 -12.78 -4.63
C THR A 149 -8.40 -11.66 -3.87
N PRO A 150 -7.10 -11.80 -3.56
CA PRO A 150 -6.32 -10.72 -3.00
C PRO A 150 -6.26 -9.52 -3.92
N VAL A 151 -6.68 -8.36 -3.41
CA VAL A 151 -6.68 -7.10 -4.15
C VAL A 151 -6.30 -5.94 -3.24
N TYR A 152 -5.51 -5.01 -3.78
CA TYR A 152 -5.19 -3.74 -3.14
C TYR A 152 -5.17 -2.61 -4.18
N ILE A 153 -5.76 -1.46 -3.87
CA ILE A 153 -5.76 -0.28 -4.74
C ILE A 153 -4.95 0.81 -4.06
N ASP A 154 -3.89 1.30 -4.73
CA ASP A 154 -3.06 2.37 -4.18
C ASP A 154 -3.70 3.74 -4.43
N HIS A 155 -4.49 4.20 -3.46
CA HIS A 155 -5.11 5.52 -3.49
C HIS A 155 -4.13 6.67 -3.20
N THR A 156 -2.89 6.37 -2.79
CA THR A 156 -1.89 7.38 -2.43
C THR A 156 -1.10 7.90 -3.64
N VAL A 157 -1.17 7.20 -4.79
CA VAL A 157 -0.60 7.63 -6.07
C VAL A 157 -1.62 8.49 -6.82
N LEU A 158 -1.18 9.58 -7.44
CA LEU A 158 -2.02 10.35 -8.37
C LEU A 158 -2.38 9.48 -9.58
N GLY A 159 -3.68 9.23 -9.77
CA GLY A 159 -4.15 8.34 -10.82
C GLY A 159 -3.93 8.90 -12.22
N LEU A 160 -3.69 8.03 -13.20
CA LEU A 160 -3.63 8.41 -14.61
C LEU A 160 -4.96 9.02 -15.05
N GLY A 161 -4.92 10.03 -15.92
CA GLY A 161 -6.11 10.79 -16.31
C GLY A 161 -6.47 11.93 -15.34
N SER A 162 -5.81 12.02 -14.18
CA SER A 162 -5.89 13.21 -13.33
C SER A 162 -5.38 14.42 -14.10
N ARG A 163 -6.24 15.44 -14.27
CA ARG A 163 -5.83 16.74 -14.81
C ARG A 163 -5.30 17.59 -13.67
N ILE A 164 -4.05 17.99 -13.75
CA ILE A 164 -3.42 18.90 -12.77
C ILE A 164 -3.27 20.26 -13.45
N ALA A 165 -4.32 21.08 -13.41
CA ALA A 165 -4.39 22.34 -14.17
C ALA A 165 -3.32 23.39 -13.79
N LYS A 166 -2.69 23.27 -12.62
CA LYS A 166 -1.76 24.26 -12.05
C LYS A 166 -0.27 23.93 -12.21
N TYR A 167 0.08 22.69 -12.57
CA TYR A 167 1.47 22.19 -12.55
C TYR A 167 1.84 21.54 -13.88
N GLY A 168 2.01 22.37 -14.92
CA GLY A 168 2.51 21.94 -16.23
C GLY A 168 1.83 20.69 -16.79
N VAL A 169 2.53 19.96 -17.64
CA VAL A 169 2.13 18.61 -18.05
C VAL A 169 2.58 17.64 -16.94
N PRO A 170 1.69 16.79 -16.37
CA PRO A 170 2.07 15.81 -15.36
C PRO A 170 3.25 14.95 -15.83
N GLU A 171 4.24 14.79 -14.96
CA GLU A 171 5.40 13.94 -15.21
C GLU A 171 5.12 12.52 -14.73
N LYS A 172 5.57 11.54 -15.51
CA LYS A 172 5.48 10.12 -15.13
C LYS A 172 6.68 9.74 -14.29
N TYR A 173 6.48 8.84 -13.34
CA TYR A 173 7.58 8.24 -12.60
C TYR A 173 7.33 6.75 -12.35
N PRO A 174 8.39 5.93 -12.26
CA PRO A 174 8.24 4.49 -12.14
C PRO A 174 7.88 4.10 -10.70
N LEU A 175 6.98 3.12 -10.60
CA LEU A 175 6.57 2.48 -9.37
C LEU A 175 6.95 1.01 -9.42
N ARG A 176 7.37 0.46 -8.28
CA ARG A 176 7.47 -0.98 -8.09
C ARG A 176 6.74 -1.38 -6.83
N TYR A 177 5.96 -2.44 -6.92
CA TYR A 177 5.21 -2.98 -5.80
C TYR A 177 5.70 -4.37 -5.46
N SER A 178 5.71 -4.70 -4.17
CA SER A 178 5.97 -6.05 -3.69
C SER A 178 5.05 -6.36 -2.52
N VAL A 179 4.65 -7.63 -2.38
CA VAL A 179 3.76 -8.09 -1.30
C VAL A 179 4.52 -9.06 -0.42
N GLN A 180 4.29 -9.00 0.89
CA GLN A 180 4.85 -9.95 1.85
C GLN A 180 3.71 -10.65 2.59
N ALA A 181 3.84 -11.95 2.78
CA ALA A 181 2.89 -12.76 3.55
C ALA A 181 3.27 -12.75 5.03
N VAL A 182 2.27 -12.84 5.90
CA VAL A 182 2.45 -13.04 7.34
C VAL A 182 1.59 -14.23 7.75
N ASP A 183 2.21 -15.24 8.37
CA ASP A 183 1.51 -16.42 8.86
C ASP A 183 0.76 -16.14 10.18
N LYS A 184 0.14 -17.18 10.74
CA LYS A 184 -0.57 -17.10 12.02
C LYS A 184 0.35 -16.92 13.24
N TYR A 185 1.64 -17.27 13.13
CA TYR A 185 2.64 -17.14 14.18
C TYR A 185 3.28 -15.73 14.20
N GLY A 186 3.12 -14.98 13.11
CA GLY A 186 3.64 -13.63 12.93
C GLY A 186 4.93 -13.58 12.11
N ASP A 187 5.41 -14.72 11.60
CA ASP A 187 6.58 -14.77 10.75
C ASP A 187 6.27 -14.23 9.37
N ARG A 188 7.28 -13.60 8.77
CA ARG A 188 7.15 -12.85 7.52
C ARG A 188 7.92 -13.58 6.43
N SER A 189 7.27 -13.78 5.29
CA SER A 189 7.95 -14.32 4.12
C SER A 189 8.96 -13.32 3.54
N VAL A 190 9.76 -13.78 2.57
CA VAL A 190 10.44 -12.85 1.66
C VAL A 190 9.39 -12.08 0.85
N LYS A 191 9.68 -10.84 0.47
CA LYS A 191 8.82 -10.06 -0.44
C LYS A 191 8.64 -10.82 -1.77
N SER A 192 7.49 -10.67 -2.39
CA SER A 192 7.23 -11.17 -3.73
C SER A 192 8.18 -10.53 -4.74
N ASP A 193 8.23 -11.10 -5.93
CA ASP A 193 8.78 -10.40 -7.09
C ASP A 193 8.04 -9.07 -7.28
N PHE A 194 8.74 -8.08 -7.81
CA PHE A 194 8.14 -6.77 -7.98
C PHE A 194 7.21 -6.75 -9.19
N ALA A 195 6.11 -6.02 -9.08
CA ALA A 195 5.30 -5.62 -10.21
C ALA A 195 5.50 -4.13 -10.48
N ALA A 196 5.80 -3.79 -11.73
CA ALA A 196 6.04 -2.41 -12.15
C ALA A 196 4.74 -1.71 -12.52
N ALA A 197 4.67 -0.41 -12.23
CA ALA A 197 3.59 0.47 -12.67
C ALA A 197 4.13 1.88 -12.92
N VAL A 198 3.25 2.79 -13.34
CA VAL A 198 3.59 4.20 -13.57
C VAL A 198 2.66 5.08 -12.75
N GLY A 199 3.25 5.96 -11.96
CA GLY A 199 2.54 7.03 -11.26
C GLY A 199 2.63 8.35 -12.02
N LEU A 200 1.78 9.31 -11.64
CA LEU A 200 1.93 10.71 -12.02
C LEU A 200 2.40 11.53 -10.84
N LYS A 201 3.30 12.47 -11.11
CA LYS A 201 3.64 13.56 -10.20
C LYS A 201 3.32 14.90 -10.88
N PRO A 202 3.02 15.96 -10.12
CA PRO A 202 2.89 17.29 -10.69
C PRO A 202 4.15 17.64 -11.49
N GLY A 203 3.99 18.13 -12.72
CA GLY A 203 5.12 18.52 -13.56
C GLY A 203 5.74 19.84 -13.10
N LYS A 204 6.99 20.10 -13.50
CA LYS A 204 7.61 21.43 -13.31
C LYS A 204 6.97 22.45 -14.26
N GLY A 205 5.86 23.07 -13.85
CA GLY A 205 5.28 24.20 -14.58
C GLY A 205 6.10 25.48 -14.39
N ASN A 206 6.42 26.18 -15.49
CA ASN A 206 6.82 27.59 -15.43
C ASN A 206 5.68 28.42 -14.85
N LEU A 207 5.95 29.21 -13.80
CA LEU A 207 5.14 30.40 -13.53
C LEU A 207 5.26 31.31 -14.77
N PHE A 208 4.13 31.72 -15.35
CA PHE A 208 4.02 32.65 -16.49
C PHE A 208 4.32 32.07 -17.88
N SER A 209 3.26 31.64 -18.57
CA SER A 209 3.09 31.97 -19.99
C SER A 209 1.72 32.60 -20.16
N SER A 210 1.72 33.94 -20.15
CA SER A 210 0.73 34.86 -20.73
C SER A 210 -0.63 34.26 -21.13
N PHE A 211 -1.65 34.50 -20.30
CA PHE A 211 -3.01 34.59 -20.80
C PHE A 211 -3.11 35.88 -21.63
N GLU A 212 -2.95 35.77 -22.95
CA GLU A 212 -3.59 36.74 -23.83
C GLU A 212 -5.09 36.49 -23.79
N ASN A 213 -5.81 37.42 -23.17
CA ASN A 213 -7.25 37.50 -23.23
C ASN A 213 -7.69 37.69 -24.68
N ASN A 214 -8.51 36.78 -25.19
CA ASN A 214 -9.57 37.17 -26.12
C ASN A 214 -10.79 36.25 -25.97
N ASN A 215 -11.89 36.89 -25.60
CA ASN A 215 -13.29 36.46 -25.76
C ASN A 215 -13.87 35.43 -24.78
N GLY A 216 -14.26 35.93 -23.61
CA GLY A 216 -15.66 36.01 -23.18
C GLY A 216 -16.52 34.74 -23.20
N VAL A 217 -16.50 33.98 -22.10
CA VAL A 217 -17.70 33.38 -21.48
C VAL A 217 -17.46 33.34 -19.97
N LYS A 218 -18.26 34.09 -19.20
CA LYS A 218 -18.34 33.95 -17.73
C LYS A 218 -19.15 32.69 -17.43
N GLY A 219 -18.47 31.59 -17.11
CA GLY A 219 -19.06 30.47 -16.39
C GLY A 219 -18.46 30.44 -14.99
N ASP A 220 -19.29 30.65 -13.98
CA ASP A 220 -18.93 30.52 -12.56
C ASP A 220 -18.24 29.17 -12.33
N THR A 221 -16.93 29.20 -12.16
CA THR A 221 -16.15 28.07 -11.65
C THR A 221 -15.77 28.43 -10.24
N ILE A 222 -16.25 27.62 -9.30
CA ILE A 222 -15.95 27.75 -7.88
C ILE A 222 -14.45 27.41 -7.77
N ASP A 223 -13.64 28.44 -7.59
CA ASP A 223 -12.20 28.37 -7.37
C ASP A 223 -11.90 27.52 -6.12
N GLU A 224 -11.54 26.24 -6.31
CA GLU A 224 -10.81 25.51 -5.28
C GLU A 224 -9.32 25.82 -5.42
N ASP A 225 -8.91 26.82 -4.64
CA ASP A 225 -7.55 27.33 -4.49
C ASP A 225 -6.54 26.20 -4.22
N LEU A 226 -5.85 25.72 -5.25
CA LEU A 226 -4.74 24.75 -5.18
C LEU A 226 -3.44 25.39 -4.64
N SER A 227 -3.53 26.28 -3.66
CA SER A 227 -2.39 26.76 -2.89
C SER A 227 -1.91 25.63 -1.98
N ILE A 228 -0.58 25.46 -1.83
CA ILE A 228 -0.06 24.68 -0.70
C ILE A 228 -0.58 25.43 0.54
N PRO A 229 -1.31 24.77 1.45
CA PRO A 229 -1.85 25.47 2.60
C PRO A 229 -0.71 26.12 3.38
N GLU A 230 -0.87 27.38 3.75
CA GLU A 230 0.14 28.09 4.55
C GLU A 230 0.15 27.62 6.01
N LYS A 231 -0.93 26.97 6.44
CA LYS A 231 -1.13 26.50 7.81
C LYS A 231 -1.89 25.19 7.86
N PHE A 232 -1.73 24.49 8.98
CA PHE A 232 -2.59 23.35 9.29
C PHE A 232 -4.02 23.84 9.52
N VAL A 233 -5.00 23.14 8.93
CA VAL A 233 -6.43 23.40 9.13
C VAL A 233 -7.15 22.08 9.18
N LEU A 234 -7.99 21.85 10.19
CA LEU A 234 -9.05 20.84 10.10
C LEU A 234 -10.31 21.58 9.65
N HIS A 235 -10.97 21.15 8.58
CA HIS A 235 -12.21 21.77 8.12
C HIS A 235 -13.43 21.15 8.77
N ASN A 236 -14.54 21.88 8.77
CA ASN A 236 -15.82 21.30 9.18
C ASN A 236 -16.19 20.16 8.23
N ASN A 237 -16.67 19.05 8.78
CA ASN A 237 -17.18 17.95 7.98
C ASN A 237 -18.45 18.40 7.23
N TYR A 238 -18.63 17.92 6.00
CA TYR A 238 -19.82 18.20 5.20
C TYR A 238 -20.32 16.93 4.49
N PRO A 239 -21.62 16.63 4.54
CA PRO A 239 -22.67 17.33 5.29
C PRO A 239 -22.51 17.22 6.82
N ASN A 240 -23.08 18.15 7.58
CA ASN A 240 -23.18 18.10 9.05
C ASN A 240 -24.46 18.85 9.50
N PRO A 241 -25.49 18.16 10.05
CA PRO A 241 -25.52 16.73 10.37
C PRO A 241 -25.45 15.84 9.13
N PHE A 242 -24.94 14.61 9.29
CA PHE A 242 -24.81 13.67 8.18
C PHE A 242 -25.62 12.40 8.40
N ASN A 243 -26.05 11.77 7.30
CA ASN A 243 -26.66 10.45 7.29
C ASN A 243 -25.75 9.48 6.52
N MET A 244 -25.33 8.39 7.15
CA MET A 244 -24.46 7.32 6.63
C MET A 244 -23.05 7.71 6.17
N SER A 245 -22.81 8.91 5.65
CA SER A 245 -21.47 9.40 5.28
C SER A 245 -21.28 10.92 5.35
N THR A 246 -20.06 11.35 5.62
CA THR A 246 -19.62 12.76 5.60
C THR A 246 -18.18 12.85 5.13
N VAL A 247 -17.76 14.01 4.64
CA VAL A 247 -16.37 14.24 4.22
C VAL A 247 -15.69 15.17 5.23
N ILE A 248 -14.54 14.76 5.72
CA ILE A 248 -13.65 15.59 6.56
C ILE A 248 -12.50 16.06 5.69
N CYS A 249 -12.38 17.36 5.48
CA CYS A 249 -11.23 17.96 4.78
C CYS A 249 -10.20 18.47 5.79
N TYR A 250 -8.93 18.42 5.44
CA TYR A 250 -7.84 18.96 6.25
C TYR A 250 -6.63 19.37 5.42
N ASP A 251 -5.90 20.36 5.91
CA ASP A 251 -4.80 21.02 5.24
C ASP A 251 -3.50 20.78 6.00
N ILE A 252 -2.44 20.52 5.25
CA ILE A 252 -1.11 20.22 5.76
C ILE A 252 -0.10 21.14 5.05
N PRO A 253 0.55 22.07 5.75
CA PRO A 253 1.55 22.95 5.16
C PRO A 253 2.93 22.30 5.03
N VAL A 254 3.23 21.32 5.90
CA VAL A 254 4.54 20.67 6.00
C VAL A 254 4.35 19.16 6.20
N PRO A 255 5.12 18.30 5.52
CA PRO A 255 5.01 16.85 5.66
C PRO A 255 5.15 16.38 7.12
N GLY A 256 4.41 15.34 7.49
CA GLY A 256 4.44 14.79 8.85
C GLY A 256 3.44 13.66 9.05
N ILE A 257 3.53 12.99 10.21
CA ILE A 257 2.52 12.01 10.61
C ILE A 257 1.25 12.76 10.98
N VAL A 258 0.13 12.35 10.39
CA VAL A 258 -1.19 12.90 10.63
C VAL A 258 -2.02 11.84 11.31
N ASN A 259 -2.60 12.23 12.43
CA ASN A 259 -3.48 11.38 13.21
C ASN A 259 -4.85 12.05 13.32
N ILE A 260 -5.87 11.45 12.68
CA ILE A 260 -7.27 11.89 12.77
C ILE A 260 -8.06 10.81 13.49
N LYS A 261 -8.80 11.21 14.53
CA LYS A 261 -9.57 10.31 15.40
C LYS A 261 -10.98 10.82 15.61
N ILE A 262 -11.91 9.91 15.87
CA ILE A 262 -13.26 10.21 16.35
C ILE A 262 -13.32 9.93 17.85
N ILE A 263 -13.98 10.81 18.58
CA ILE A 263 -14.11 10.81 20.03
C ILE A 263 -15.59 11.00 20.39
N ASP A 264 -16.09 10.25 21.37
CA ASP A 264 -17.45 10.44 21.88
C ASP A 264 -17.56 11.61 22.88
N ILE A 265 -18.77 11.88 23.38
CA ILE A 265 -19.02 12.97 24.33
C ILE A 265 -18.33 12.78 25.69
N THR A 266 -17.91 11.55 26.02
CA THR A 266 -17.18 11.24 27.26
C THR A 266 -15.67 11.44 27.11
N GLY A 267 -15.19 11.76 25.90
CA GLY A 267 -13.77 11.90 25.61
C GLY A 267 -13.09 10.57 25.24
N LYS A 268 -13.84 9.49 25.08
CA LYS A 268 -13.30 8.19 24.69
C LYS A 268 -13.06 8.14 23.18
N GLU A 269 -11.88 7.67 22.80
CA GLU A 269 -11.56 7.39 21.40
C GLU A 269 -12.44 6.24 20.86
N VAL A 270 -13.14 6.54 19.79
CA VAL A 270 -14.08 5.65 19.10
C VAL A 270 -13.35 4.92 17.98
N VAL A 271 -12.64 5.66 17.13
CA VAL A 271 -11.84 5.12 16.02
C VAL A 271 -10.74 6.08 15.62
N THR A 272 -9.65 5.54 15.07
CA THR A 272 -8.64 6.32 14.33
C THR A 272 -8.94 6.21 12.82
N LEU A 273 -9.17 7.34 12.16
CA LEU A 273 -9.46 7.44 10.72
C LEU A 273 -8.21 7.53 9.86
N VAL A 274 -7.21 8.27 10.33
CA VAL A 274 -5.93 8.50 9.64
C VAL A 274 -4.84 8.37 10.69
N ASN A 275 -3.78 7.62 10.39
CA ASN A 275 -2.58 7.52 11.23
C ASN A 275 -1.36 7.19 10.38
N GLU A 276 -1.00 8.11 9.51
CA GLU A 276 0.03 7.87 8.49
C GLU A 276 0.79 9.16 8.17
N PHE A 277 1.93 9.00 7.51
CA PHE A 277 2.69 10.13 7.00
C PHE A 277 1.96 10.76 5.80
N LYS A 278 1.79 12.08 5.81
CA LYS A 278 1.25 12.87 4.70
C LYS A 278 2.24 13.95 4.29
N SER A 279 2.29 14.24 3.00
CA SER A 279 3.02 15.39 2.45
C SER A 279 2.23 16.69 2.68
N ALA A 280 2.82 17.84 2.32
CA ALA A 280 2.08 19.10 2.29
C ALA A 280 0.99 19.06 1.21
N GLY A 281 -0.23 19.46 1.57
CA GLY A 281 -1.39 19.46 0.68
C GLY A 281 -2.72 19.58 1.42
N ARG A 282 -3.80 19.74 0.67
CA ARG A 282 -5.18 19.56 1.16
C ARG A 282 -5.61 18.13 0.91
N TYR A 283 -6.27 17.54 1.90
CA TYR A 283 -6.71 16.15 1.92
C TYR A 283 -8.17 16.07 2.32
N SER A 284 -8.83 15.00 1.92
CA SER A 284 -10.18 14.68 2.37
C SER A 284 -10.28 13.21 2.76
N PHE A 285 -11.11 12.93 3.76
CA PHE A 285 -11.43 11.59 4.22
C PHE A 285 -12.94 11.40 4.17
N ASN A 286 -13.39 10.40 3.41
CA ASN A 286 -14.79 10.02 3.39
C ASN A 286 -15.08 9.10 4.59
N LEU A 287 -15.77 9.64 5.58
CA LEU A 287 -16.23 8.90 6.75
C LEU A 287 -17.57 8.25 6.42
N SER A 288 -17.62 6.92 6.43
CA SER A 288 -18.85 6.15 6.25
C SER A 288 -18.93 4.99 7.25
N GLY A 289 -20.13 4.43 7.48
CA GLY A 289 -20.34 3.29 8.37
C GLY A 289 -19.45 2.07 8.05
N MET A 290 -19.08 1.91 6.78
CA MET A 290 -18.19 0.83 6.33
C MET A 290 -16.76 0.98 6.86
N ASN A 291 -16.28 2.22 7.00
CA ASN A 291 -14.93 2.55 7.47
C ASN A 291 -14.82 2.53 9.01
N LEU A 292 -15.96 2.54 9.71
CA LEU A 292 -16.03 2.55 11.17
C LEU A 292 -15.96 1.15 11.79
N GLY A 293 -16.22 0.09 11.01
CA GLY A 293 -16.21 -1.30 11.48
C GLY A 293 -17.38 -1.68 12.40
N TYR A 294 -18.23 -0.71 12.77
CA TYR A 294 -19.45 -0.88 13.55
C TYR A 294 -20.40 0.32 13.35
N ASP A 295 -21.69 0.11 13.60
CA ASP A 295 -22.71 1.16 13.51
C ASP A 295 -22.59 2.12 14.72
N LEU A 296 -22.23 3.38 14.45
CA LEU A 296 -22.32 4.44 15.47
C LEU A 296 -23.79 4.82 15.72
N PRO A 297 -24.26 4.91 16.98
CA PRO A 297 -25.59 5.42 17.27
C PRO A 297 -25.69 6.91 16.88
N SER A 298 -26.91 7.34 16.50
CA SER A 298 -27.20 8.76 16.25
C SER A 298 -26.83 9.59 17.48
N GLY A 299 -26.14 10.71 17.25
CA GLY A 299 -25.61 11.49 18.35
C GLY A 299 -24.52 12.47 17.93
N VAL A 300 -23.98 13.16 18.94
CA VAL A 300 -22.89 14.12 18.78
C VAL A 300 -21.56 13.42 19.02
N TYR A 301 -20.65 13.62 18.08
CA TYR A 301 -19.27 13.15 18.15
C TYR A 301 -18.31 14.30 17.91
N PHE A 302 -17.05 14.08 18.26
CA PHE A 302 -15.95 14.97 17.95
C PHE A 302 -14.94 14.25 17.07
N TYR A 303 -14.26 14.99 16.22
CA TYR A 303 -13.09 14.50 15.50
C TYR A 303 -11.92 15.43 15.73
N SER A 304 -10.76 14.84 15.97
CA SER A 304 -9.53 15.55 16.27
C SER A 304 -8.47 15.24 15.24
N MET A 305 -7.73 16.25 14.80
CA MET A 305 -6.51 16.10 14.01
C MET A 305 -5.30 16.48 14.87
N SER A 306 -4.25 15.67 14.80
CA SER A 306 -2.94 16.03 15.30
C SER A 306 -1.86 15.74 14.26
N SER A 307 -0.93 16.68 14.09
CA SER A 307 0.24 16.51 13.23
C SER A 307 1.33 17.49 13.65
N ASN A 308 2.57 17.01 13.82
CA ASN A 308 3.66 17.80 14.39
C ASN A 308 3.21 18.48 15.70
N SER A 309 3.25 19.82 15.76
CA SER A 309 2.79 20.62 16.91
C SER A 309 1.32 21.05 16.82
N PHE A 310 0.62 20.77 15.71
CA PHE A 310 -0.76 21.16 15.50
C PHE A 310 -1.74 20.16 16.14
N ARG A 311 -2.77 20.69 16.81
CA ARG A 311 -3.93 19.94 17.29
C ARG A 311 -5.19 20.78 17.12
N GLU A 312 -6.20 20.22 16.48
CA GLU A 312 -7.53 20.84 16.36
C GLU A 312 -8.62 19.80 16.57
N VAL A 313 -9.73 20.19 17.19
CA VAL A 313 -10.90 19.34 17.44
C VAL A 313 -12.15 20.03 16.93
N LYS A 314 -13.01 19.29 16.24
CA LYS A 314 -14.29 19.77 15.72
C LYS A 314 -15.43 18.83 16.07
N ARG A 315 -16.65 19.37 16.05
CA ARG A 315 -17.90 18.66 16.39
C ARG A 315 -18.62 18.21 15.13
N MET A 316 -19.17 17.00 15.14
CA MET A 316 -20.06 16.47 14.11
C MET A 316 -21.32 15.83 14.72
N ALA A 317 -22.42 15.83 13.97
CA ALA A 317 -23.67 15.19 14.36
C ALA A 317 -24.05 14.11 13.34
N LEU A 318 -24.24 12.89 13.83
CA LEU A 318 -24.72 11.76 13.04
C LEU A 318 -26.23 11.61 13.21
N LEU A 319 -26.95 11.57 12.08
CA LEU A 319 -28.36 11.22 12.00
C LEU A 319 -28.49 9.83 11.35
N LYS A 320 -29.43 9.03 11.85
CA LYS A 320 -29.84 7.74 11.31
C LYS A 320 -31.33 7.77 11.08
#